data_AF-A0A9E6TRK8-F1
#
_entry.id   AF-A0A9E6TRK8-F1
#
_cell.length_a   1.000
_cell.length_b   1.000
_cell.length_c   1.000
_cell.angle_alpha   90.00
_cell.angle_beta   90.00
_cell.angle_gamma   90.00
#
_symmetry.space_group_name_H-M   'P 1'
#
loop_
_entity.id
_entity.type
_entity.pdbx_description
1 polymer ?
#
loop_
_entity_poly.entity_id
_entity_poly.type
_entity_poly.pdbx_seq_one_letter_code
_entity_poly.pdbx_strand_id
1 'polypeptide(L)'
;MEKKTPHYDLSVIQADVVRLGPAAFTLSARDGARRMGLTLMEMLMVIRSLERRMLYKSMTTHANHRIWQDVYHFPYAGGLIYIKVSYRPAGGPPVISFKEKET
;
A
#
# COMPACT_ATOMS: atom_id res chain seq x y z
N MET A 1 -8.67 2.97 15.97
CA MET A 1 -9.38 4.14 15.37
C MET A 1 -9.40 3.99 13.86
N GLU A 2 -10.45 4.46 13.19
CA GLU A 2 -10.59 4.48 11.72
C GLU A 2 -10.99 5.89 11.25
N LYS A 3 -10.49 6.33 10.09
CA LYS A 3 -10.88 7.58 9.40
C LYS A 3 -10.91 7.40 7.88
N LYS A 4 -11.59 8.31 7.18
CA LYS A 4 -11.70 8.36 5.70
C LYS A 4 -10.75 9.36 5.04
N THR A 5 -9.75 9.83 5.77
CA THR A 5 -8.66 10.65 5.22
C THR A 5 -7.34 9.88 5.35
N PRO A 6 -6.45 9.95 4.37
CA PRO A 6 -5.19 9.21 4.45
C PRO A 6 -4.37 9.78 5.62
N HIS A 7 -3.63 8.92 6.30
CA HIS A 7 -2.69 9.36 7.33
C HIS A 7 -1.39 9.83 6.70
N TYR A 8 -0.95 9.19 5.62
CA TYR A 8 0.28 9.53 4.93
C TYR A 8 -0.01 10.32 3.65
N ASP A 9 0.93 11.19 3.27
CA ASP A 9 0.86 11.88 1.99
C ASP A 9 1.12 10.89 0.85
N LEU A 10 0.14 10.74 -0.04
CA LEU A 10 0.23 9.85 -1.19
C LEU A 10 1.37 10.24 -2.14
N SER A 11 1.65 11.53 -2.30
CA SER A 11 2.73 12.01 -3.15
C SER A 11 4.11 11.58 -2.63
N VAL A 12 4.29 11.57 -1.31
CA VAL A 12 5.51 11.10 -0.65
C VAL A 12 5.67 9.60 -0.83
N ILE A 13 4.59 8.82 -0.65
CA ILE A 13 4.60 7.37 -0.91
C ILE A 13 5.03 7.08 -2.35
N GLN A 14 4.45 7.80 -3.33
CA GLN A 14 4.77 7.64 -4.74
C GLN A 14 6.23 8.01 -5.04
N ALA A 15 6.72 9.12 -4.47
CA ALA A 15 8.10 9.55 -4.62
C ALA A 15 9.09 8.50 -4.08
N ASP A 16 8.81 7.91 -2.91
CA ASP A 16 9.65 6.86 -2.35
C ASP A 16 9.69 5.60 -3.21
N VAL A 17 8.54 5.18 -3.76
CA VAL A 17 8.47 4.03 -4.68
C VAL A 17 9.20 4.31 -5.99
N VAL A 18 9.11 5.53 -6.52
CA VAL A 18 9.89 5.94 -7.71
C VAL A 18 11.39 5.88 -7.41
N ARG A 19 11.81 6.43 -6.27
CA ARG A 19 13.22 6.51 -5.86
C ARG A 19 13.85 5.14 -5.59
N LEU A 20 13.12 4.24 -4.94
CA LEU A 20 13.64 2.91 -4.55
C LEU A 20 13.40 1.84 -5.60
N GLY A 21 12.44 2.05 -6.51
CA GLY A 21 12.03 1.05 -7.48
C GLY A 21 11.65 -0.26 -6.80
N PRO A 22 12.12 -1.42 -7.29
CA PRO A 22 11.81 -2.73 -6.69
C PRO A 22 12.15 -2.84 -5.20
N ALA A 23 13.15 -2.12 -4.72
CA ALA A 23 13.57 -2.15 -3.32
C ALA A 23 12.55 -1.53 -2.35
N ALA A 24 11.52 -0.83 -2.85
CA ALA A 24 10.40 -0.36 -2.05
C ALA A 24 9.53 -1.49 -1.48
N PHE A 25 9.59 -2.69 -2.07
CA PHE A 25 8.74 -3.80 -1.70
C PHE A 25 9.51 -4.86 -0.91
N THR A 26 8.98 -5.22 0.26
CA THR A 26 9.47 -6.37 1.03
C THR A 26 9.25 -7.67 0.27
N LEU A 27 9.96 -8.74 0.65
CA LEU A 27 9.76 -10.07 0.07
C LEU A 27 8.30 -10.51 0.19
N SER A 28 7.69 -10.34 1.37
CA SER A 28 6.28 -10.68 1.60
C SER A 28 5.30 -9.89 0.73
N ALA A 29 5.61 -8.64 0.40
CA ALA A 29 4.79 -7.82 -0.50
C ALA A 29 4.89 -8.33 -1.94
N ARG A 30 6.10 -8.70 -2.39
CA ARG A 30 6.32 -9.31 -3.71
C ARG A 30 5.64 -10.66 -3.84
N ASP A 31 5.71 -11.50 -2.80
CA ASP A 31 5.03 -12.80 -2.80
C ASP A 31 3.51 -12.66 -2.82
N GLY A 32 2.96 -11.72 -2.04
CA GLY A 32 1.53 -11.41 -2.07
C GLY A 32 1.07 -10.93 -3.45
N ALA A 33 1.80 -10.00 -4.05
CA ALA A 33 1.53 -9.50 -5.39
C ALA A 33 1.62 -10.60 -6.46
N ARG A 34 2.65 -11.46 -6.40
CA ARG A 34 2.85 -12.57 -7.34
C ARG A 34 1.72 -13.59 -7.29
N ARG A 35 1.18 -13.91 -6.10
CA ARG A 35 0.01 -14.81 -5.98
C ARG A 35 -1.22 -14.27 -6.68
N MET A 36 -1.35 -12.95 -6.73
CA MET A 36 -2.40 -12.23 -7.48
C MET A 36 -2.04 -12.00 -8.96
N GLY A 37 -0.94 -12.55 -9.45
CA GLY A 37 -0.50 -12.40 -10.84
C GLY A 37 0.10 -11.04 -11.18
N LEU A 38 0.47 -10.21 -10.19
CA LEU A 38 1.19 -8.97 -10.47
C LEU A 38 2.68 -9.23 -10.68
N THR A 39 3.19 -8.72 -11.78
CA THR A 39 4.61 -8.53 -12.02
C THR A 39 5.16 -7.38 -11.18
N LEU A 40 6.48 -7.34 -11.01
CA LEU A 40 7.15 -6.25 -10.32
C LEU A 40 6.92 -4.88 -10.99
N MET A 41 6.80 -4.86 -12.33
CA MET A 41 6.48 -3.63 -13.07
C MET A 41 5.05 -3.16 -12.74
N GLU A 42 4.09 -4.08 -12.72
CA GLU A 42 2.70 -3.77 -12.35
C GLU A 42 2.61 -3.29 -10.90
N MET A 43 3.36 -3.87 -9.97
CA MET A 43 3.43 -3.36 -8.59
C MET A 43 3.86 -1.88 -8.55
N LEU A 44 4.88 -1.49 -9.33
CA LEU A 44 5.33 -0.10 -9.41
C LEU A 44 4.25 0.79 -10.04
N MET A 45 3.63 0.34 -11.14
CA MET A 45 2.55 1.09 -11.80
C MET A 45 1.35 1.30 -10.89
N VAL A 46 0.93 0.26 -10.17
CA VAL A 46 -0.20 0.32 -9.23
C VAL A 46 0.01 1.43 -8.21
N ILE A 47 1.18 1.51 -7.56
CA ILE A 47 1.42 2.57 -6.56
C ILE A 47 1.50 3.96 -7.19
N ARG A 48 2.12 4.09 -8.38
CA ARG A 48 2.17 5.37 -9.10
C ARG A 48 0.79 5.85 -9.56
N SER A 49 -0.12 4.92 -9.84
CA SER A 49 -1.48 5.21 -10.30
C SER A 49 -2.49 5.36 -9.17
N LEU A 50 -2.09 5.18 -7.91
CA LEU A 50 -2.97 5.44 -6.77
C LEU A 50 -3.40 6.90 -6.74
N GLU A 51 -4.66 7.12 -6.37
CA GLU A 51 -5.21 8.45 -6.15
C GLU A 51 -5.89 8.53 -4.78
N ARG A 52 -6.03 9.74 -4.25
CA ARG A 52 -6.66 9.95 -2.93
C ARG A 52 -8.07 9.36 -2.85
N ARG A 53 -8.83 9.39 -3.94
CA ARG A 53 -10.21 8.83 -4.01
C ARG A 53 -10.26 7.31 -3.87
N MET A 54 -9.14 6.63 -4.09
CA MET A 54 -9.02 5.18 -3.93
C MET A 54 -8.83 4.76 -2.47
N LEU A 55 -8.65 5.70 -1.54
CA LEU A 55 -8.56 5.38 -0.12
C LEU A 55 -9.86 4.74 0.34
N TYR A 56 -9.78 3.50 0.81
CA TYR A 56 -10.88 2.82 1.48
C TYR A 56 -11.02 3.29 2.93
N LYS A 57 -9.90 3.26 3.66
CA LYS A 57 -9.81 3.73 5.04
C LYS A 57 -8.37 3.91 5.48
N SER A 58 -8.19 4.73 6.50
CA SER A 58 -6.96 4.79 7.29
C SER A 58 -7.29 4.33 8.70
N MET A 59 -6.55 3.36 9.23
CA MET A 59 -6.82 2.79 10.55
C MET A 59 -5.55 2.50 11.33
N THR A 60 -5.65 2.54 12.65
CA THR A 60 -4.55 2.13 13.52
C THR A 60 -4.53 0.63 13.72
N THR A 61 -3.36 0.05 14.01
CA THR A 61 -3.29 -1.35 14.44
C THR A 61 -3.81 -1.54 15.87
N HIS A 62 -4.31 -2.73 16.20
CA HIS A 62 -4.70 -3.05 17.59
C HIS A 62 -3.50 -3.09 18.54
N ALA A 63 -2.36 -3.61 18.07
CA ALA A 63 -1.15 -3.74 18.87
C ALA A 63 -0.50 -2.38 19.19
N ASN A 64 -0.64 -1.39 18.30
CA ASN A 64 -0.10 -0.06 18.50
C ASN A 64 -0.95 1.01 17.80
N HIS A 65 -1.62 1.84 18.60
CA HIS A 65 -2.48 2.92 18.13
C HIS A 65 -1.71 4.10 17.49
N ARG A 66 -0.37 4.11 17.57
CA ARG A 66 0.48 5.09 16.88
C ARG A 66 0.80 4.68 15.44
N ILE A 67 0.63 3.40 15.10
CA ILE A 67 0.92 2.91 13.74
C ILE A 67 -0.37 2.97 12.93
N TRP A 68 -0.35 3.82 11.91
CA TRP A 68 -1.44 3.95 10.94
C TRP A 68 -1.18 3.11 9.70
N GLN A 69 -2.26 2.57 9.16
CA GLN A 69 -2.30 1.84 7.91
C GLN A 69 -3.32 2.53 6.99
N ASP A 70 -2.83 3.08 5.89
CA ASP A 70 -3.69 3.54 4.81
C ASP A 70 -3.98 2.35 3.90
N VAL A 71 -5.27 2.10 3.65
CA VAL A 71 -5.75 1.01 2.83
C VAL A 71 -6.43 1.60 1.60
N TYR A 72 -5.90 1.29 0.43
CA TYR A 72 -6.43 1.72 -0.86
C TYR A 72 -7.05 0.52 -1.60
N HIS A 73 -8.10 0.77 -2.37
CA HIS A 73 -8.65 -0.17 -3.34
C HIS A 73 -8.18 0.22 -4.74
N PHE A 74 -7.54 -0.71 -5.42
CA PHE A 74 -7.13 -0.51 -6.80
C PHE A 74 -7.82 -1.55 -7.71
N PRO A 75 -8.55 -1.12 -8.75
CA PRO A 75 -9.11 -2.04 -9.74
C PRO A 75 -8.00 -2.75 -10.52
N TYR A 76 -8.00 -4.07 -10.51
CA TYR A 76 -7.01 -4.88 -11.23
C TYR A 76 -7.61 -6.22 -11.65
N ALA A 77 -7.37 -6.64 -12.90
CA ALA A 77 -7.77 -7.93 -13.45
C ALA A 77 -9.25 -8.32 -13.17
N GLY A 78 -10.18 -7.38 -13.28
CA GLY A 78 -11.61 -7.62 -13.06
C GLY A 78 -12.05 -7.67 -11.58
N GLY A 79 -11.13 -7.42 -10.63
CA GLY A 79 -11.40 -7.36 -9.20
C GLY A 79 -10.78 -6.12 -8.53
N LEU A 80 -10.65 -6.20 -7.20
CA LEU A 80 -9.99 -5.18 -6.38
C LEU A 80 -8.80 -5.79 -5.64
N ILE A 81 -7.65 -5.13 -5.73
CA ILE A 81 -6.52 -5.38 -4.84
C ILE A 81 -6.53 -4.35 -3.71
N TYR A 82 -6.20 -4.82 -2.52
CA TYR A 82 -6.07 -4.02 -1.31
C TYR A 82 -4.60 -3.68 -1.13
N ILE A 83 -4.30 -2.39 -1.16
CA ILE A 83 -2.93 -1.90 -0.98
C ILE A 83 -2.86 -1.27 0.41
N LYS A 84 -2.08 -1.89 1.29
CA LYS A 84 -1.84 -1.37 2.64
C LYS A 84 -0.50 -0.66 2.68
N VAL A 85 -0.49 0.57 3.16
CA VAL A 85 0.71 1.40 3.32
C VAL A 85 0.85 1.82 4.78
N SER A 86 2.05 1.65 5.33
CA SER A 86 2.39 2.11 6.68
C SER A 86 3.84 2.58 6.76
N TYR A 87 4.13 3.50 7.66
CA TYR A 87 5.51 3.86 8.00
C TYR A 87 5.87 3.29 9.37
N ARG A 88 7.15 2.94 9.52
CA ARG A 88 7.68 2.51 10.81
C ARG A 88 8.00 3.74 11.66
N PRO A 89 7.79 3.70 13.00
CA PRO A 89 8.13 4.81 13.88
C PRO A 89 9.60 5.22 13.83
N ALA A 90 10.51 4.29 13.51
CA ALA A 90 11.94 4.54 13.35
C ALA A 90 12.30 5.24 12.02
N GLY A 91 11.32 5.62 11.20
CA GLY A 91 11.51 6.21 9.88
C GLY A 91 11.82 5.17 8.80
N GLY A 92 12.27 5.68 7.65
CA GLY A 92 12.53 4.88 6.44
C GLY A 92 11.36 4.87 5.46
N PRO A 93 11.50 4.14 4.34
CA PRO A 93 10.47 4.09 3.30
C PRO A 93 9.20 3.39 3.76
N PRO A 94 8.09 3.60 3.04
CA PRO A 94 6.82 2.95 3.36
C PRO A 94 6.93 1.44 3.26
N VAL A 95 6.31 0.74 4.19
CA VAL A 95 6.01 -0.68 4.10
C VAL A 95 4.70 -0.84 3.34
N ILE A 96 4.79 -1.42 2.14
CA ILE A 96 3.66 -1.64 1.24
C ILE A 96 3.30 -3.13 1.23
N SER A 97 2.01 -3.45 1.21
CA SER A 97 1.52 -4.83 1.08
C SER A 97 0.37 -4.89 0.08
N PHE A 98 0.39 -5.91 -0.78
CA PHE A 98 -0.69 -6.21 -1.70
C PHE A 98 -1.48 -7.41 -1.15
N LYS A 99 -2.80 -7.25 -1.03
CA LYS A 99 -3.71 -8.25 -0.48
C LYS A 99 -4.92 -8.42 -1.40
N GLU A 100 -5.43 -9.64 -1.49
CA GLU A 100 -6.74 -9.89 -2.09
C GLU A 100 -7.83 -9.32 -1.18
N LYS A 101 -8.98 -9.02 -1.78
CA LYS A 101 -10.20 -8.83 -1.00
C LYS A 101 -10.51 -10.14 -0.30
N GLU A 102 -10.49 -10.17 1.03
CA GLU A 102 -11.12 -11.27 1.77
C GLU A 102 -12.58 -11.30 1.31
N THR A 103 -12.97 -12.42 0.71
CA THR A 103 -14.31 -12.62 0.15
C THR A 103 -15.29 -12.88 1.29
#